data_AF-A0A0Q4R1Q2-F1
#
_entry.id   AF-A0A0Q4R1Q2-F1
#
_cell.length_a   1.000
_cell.length_b   1.000
_cell.length_c   1.000
_cell.angle_alpha   90.00
_cell.angle_beta   90.00
_cell.angle_gamma   90.00
#
_symmetry.space_group_name_H-M   'P 1'
#
loop_
_entity.id
_entity.type
_entity.pdbx_description
1 polymer ?
#
loop_
_entity_poly.entity_id
_entity_poly.type
_entity_poly.pdbx_seq_one_letter_code
_entity_poly.pdbx_strand_id
1 'polypeptide(L)'
;MVAAIATNFKDDHEGFGNVVAQLLEERAGLRRGPTWDNARRRLQNANLRTTYPDERATTLNKQILEYRKLLVADMPQVIETALKLNMATAELARTEELKRQIKEDREYFEKNNVYPETVQAINRLYSEHRISRHHWATATDDQLQAIAEILRARRDTGEAA
;
A
#
# COMPACT_ATOMS: atom_id res chain seq x y z
N MET A 1 24.37 51.99 -5.91
CA MET A 1 24.43 51.24 -7.19
C MET A 1 23.63 49.93 -7.21
N VAL A 2 22.86 49.60 -6.16
CA VAL A 2 21.98 48.40 -6.17
C VAL A 2 20.57 48.74 -6.66
N ALA A 3 20.14 50.01 -6.53
CA ALA A 3 18.85 50.48 -7.03
C ALA A 3 18.74 50.56 -8.57
N ALA A 4 19.87 50.61 -9.29
CA ALA A 4 19.87 50.71 -10.76
C ALA A 4 19.72 49.35 -11.47
N ILE A 5 19.94 48.24 -10.77
CA ILE A 5 19.75 46.90 -11.33
C ILE A 5 18.28 46.47 -11.18
N ALA A 6 17.58 46.94 -10.14
CA ALA A 6 16.17 46.62 -9.92
C ALA A 6 15.21 47.43 -10.83
N THR A 7 15.61 48.59 -11.35
CA THR A 7 14.79 49.39 -12.28
C THR A 7 14.82 48.86 -13.72
N ASN A 8 15.93 48.25 -14.17
CA ASN A 8 16.01 47.68 -15.52
C ASN A 8 15.23 46.36 -15.68
N PHE A 9 14.79 45.72 -14.60
CA PHE A 9 13.96 44.50 -14.67
C PHE A 9 12.46 44.78 -14.78
N LYS A 10 12.02 46.03 -14.56
CA LYS A 10 10.59 46.36 -14.49
C LYS A 10 9.98 46.71 -15.86
N ASP A 11 10.81 47.18 -16.80
CA ASP A 11 10.36 47.61 -18.12
C ASP A 11 10.44 46.51 -19.20
N ASP A 12 11.09 45.36 -18.92
CA ASP A 12 11.26 44.27 -19.88
C ASP A 12 10.15 43.18 -19.83
N HIS A 13 9.16 43.32 -18.95
CA HIS A 13 8.07 42.33 -18.82
C HIS A 13 7.13 42.32 -20.04
N GLU A 14 6.88 43.45 -20.68
CA GLU A 14 6.06 43.51 -21.90
C GLU A 14 6.79 42.93 -23.12
N GLY A 15 8.12 43.14 -23.20
CA GLY A 15 8.97 42.55 -24.24
C GLY A 15 9.06 41.03 -24.11
N PHE A 16 9.26 40.52 -22.91
CA PHE A 16 9.29 39.07 -22.65
C PHE A 16 7.94 38.40 -22.90
N GLY A 17 6.83 39.05 -22.52
CA GLY A 17 5.49 38.55 -22.82
C GLY A 17 5.25 38.43 -24.33
N ASN A 18 5.70 39.41 -25.11
CA ASN A 18 5.59 39.40 -26.56
C ASN A 18 6.50 38.36 -27.23
N VAL A 19 7.72 38.15 -26.74
CA VAL A 19 8.64 37.12 -27.25
C VAL A 19 8.11 35.71 -26.91
N VAL A 20 7.60 35.51 -25.70
CA VAL A 20 6.97 34.24 -25.30
C VAL A 20 5.69 34.00 -26.11
N ALA A 21 4.87 35.02 -26.34
CA ALA A 21 3.69 34.94 -27.20
C ALA A 21 4.08 34.61 -28.65
N GLN A 22 5.11 35.25 -29.21
CA GLN A 22 5.63 34.94 -30.55
C GLN A 22 6.16 33.51 -30.64
N LEU A 23 6.94 33.05 -29.67
CA LEU A 23 7.45 31.68 -29.64
C LEU A 23 6.32 30.66 -29.49
N LEU A 24 5.25 31.00 -28.75
CA LEU A 24 4.05 30.17 -28.63
C LEU A 24 3.23 30.17 -29.94
N GLU A 25 3.14 31.29 -30.65
CA GLU A 25 2.47 31.39 -31.96
C GLU A 25 3.24 30.67 -33.08
N GLU A 26 4.58 30.77 -33.08
CA GLU A 26 5.46 30.03 -33.97
C GLU A 26 5.41 28.53 -33.70
N ARG A 27 5.40 28.13 -32.42
CA ARG A 27 5.19 26.73 -32.02
C ARG A 27 3.77 26.23 -32.35
N ALA A 28 2.77 27.10 -32.32
CA ALA A 28 1.40 26.83 -32.78
C ALA A 28 1.25 26.93 -34.31
N GLY A 29 2.35 27.16 -35.04
CA GLY A 29 2.37 27.17 -36.50
C GLY A 29 1.56 28.30 -37.15
N LEU A 30 1.18 29.36 -36.42
CA LEU A 30 0.33 30.45 -36.92
C LEU A 30 1.06 31.42 -37.88
N ARG A 31 2.38 31.30 -38.01
CA ARG A 31 3.19 32.09 -38.95
C ARG A 31 3.29 31.42 -40.33
N ARG A 32 3.17 32.21 -41.41
CA ARG A 32 3.30 31.78 -42.82
C ARG A 32 4.71 31.21 -43.07
N GLY A 33 4.85 29.89 -42.99
CA GLY A 33 6.00 29.09 -43.40
C GLY A 33 5.53 27.80 -44.07
N PRO A 34 6.43 27.02 -44.70
CA PRO A 34 6.05 25.89 -45.55
C PRO A 34 5.11 24.92 -44.82
N THR A 35 3.97 24.69 -45.45
CA THR A 35 2.67 24.32 -44.87
C THR A 35 2.61 22.98 -44.12
N TRP A 36 3.58 22.09 -44.32
CA TRP A 36 3.54 20.72 -43.82
C TRP A 36 4.09 20.55 -42.39
N ASP A 37 5.19 21.21 -42.06
CA ASP A 37 5.79 21.10 -40.71
C ASP A 37 4.97 21.83 -39.64
N ASN A 38 4.33 22.93 -40.02
CA ASN A 38 3.42 23.67 -39.14
C ASN A 38 2.14 22.89 -38.83
N ALA A 39 1.61 22.12 -39.79
CA ALA A 39 0.47 21.23 -39.56
C ALA A 39 0.83 20.09 -38.59
N ARG A 40 2.00 19.47 -38.77
CA ARG A 40 2.50 18.41 -37.88
C ARG A 40 2.70 18.89 -36.44
N ARG A 41 3.31 20.06 -36.22
CA ARG A 41 3.52 20.62 -34.87
C ARG A 41 2.21 21.02 -34.18
N ARG A 42 1.21 21.53 -34.93
CA ARG A 42 -0.14 21.84 -34.40
C ARG A 42 -0.86 20.59 -33.89
N LEU A 43 -0.73 19.47 -34.60
CA LEU A 43 -1.37 18.20 -34.25
C LEU A 43 -0.66 17.47 -33.09
N GLN A 44 0.60 17.76 -32.82
CA GLN A 44 1.36 17.19 -31.68
C GLN A 44 1.17 17.95 -30.36
N ASN A 45 0.45 19.08 -30.36
CA ASN A 45 0.22 19.91 -29.18
C ASN A 45 -0.94 19.36 -28.33
N ALA A 46 -0.78 19.30 -27.00
CA ALA A 46 -1.78 18.71 -26.08
C ALA A 46 -3.18 19.35 -26.17
N ASN A 47 -3.26 20.63 -26.57
CA ASN A 47 -4.52 21.37 -26.72
C ASN A 47 -5.16 21.26 -28.11
N LEU A 48 -4.51 20.60 -29.09
CA LEU A 48 -4.99 20.42 -30.47
C LEU A 48 -5.70 21.66 -31.04
N ARG A 49 -4.97 22.78 -31.10
CA ARG A 49 -5.46 24.04 -31.68
C ARG A 49 -5.43 23.96 -33.21
N THR A 50 -6.28 23.10 -33.75
CA THR A 50 -6.60 23.02 -35.19
C THR A 50 -8.05 23.45 -35.39
N THR A 51 -8.31 24.25 -36.43
CA THR A 51 -9.66 24.64 -36.88
C THR A 51 -10.38 23.51 -37.63
N TYR A 52 -9.72 22.38 -37.88
CA TYR A 52 -10.26 21.23 -38.61
C TYR A 52 -10.68 20.10 -37.64
N PRO A 53 -11.99 19.91 -37.40
CA PRO A 53 -12.48 18.98 -36.38
C PRO A 53 -12.17 17.51 -36.68
N ASP A 54 -12.14 17.11 -37.96
CA ASP A 54 -11.87 15.71 -38.34
C ASP A 54 -10.42 15.31 -38.03
N GLU A 55 -9.45 16.16 -38.36
CA GLU A 55 -8.03 15.94 -38.06
C GLU A 55 -7.79 15.85 -36.54
N ARG A 56 -8.49 16.69 -35.77
CA ARG A 56 -8.49 16.68 -34.31
C ARG A 56 -9.03 15.37 -33.76
N ALA A 57 -10.16 14.89 -34.28
CA ALA A 57 -10.77 13.63 -33.87
C ALA A 57 -9.84 12.44 -34.14
N THR A 58 -9.23 12.36 -35.34
CA THR A 58 -8.25 11.31 -35.64
C THR A 58 -7.03 11.34 -34.72
N THR A 59 -6.55 12.53 -34.35
CA THR A 59 -5.36 12.66 -33.51
C THR A 59 -5.65 12.29 -32.06
N LEU A 60 -6.80 12.72 -31.51
CA LEU A 60 -7.27 12.28 -30.19
C LEU A 60 -7.45 10.77 -30.14
N ASN A 61 -8.04 10.17 -31.18
CA ASN A 61 -8.22 8.72 -31.23
C ASN A 61 -6.87 7.98 -31.20
N LYS A 62 -5.85 8.49 -31.89
CA LYS A 62 -4.49 7.93 -31.82
C LYS A 62 -3.89 8.06 -30.42
N GLN A 63 -4.00 9.24 -29.80
CA GLN A 63 -3.51 9.46 -28.44
C GLN A 63 -4.22 8.56 -27.42
N ILE A 64 -5.55 8.40 -27.53
CA ILE A 64 -6.33 7.49 -26.67
C ILE A 64 -5.82 6.05 -26.83
N LEU A 65 -5.55 5.59 -28.05
CA LEU A 65 -5.01 4.25 -28.29
C LEU A 65 -3.60 4.08 -27.70
N GLU A 66 -2.74 5.08 -27.82
CA GLU A 66 -1.40 5.07 -27.21
C GLU A 66 -1.49 5.04 -25.68
N TYR A 67 -2.31 5.89 -25.07
CA TYR A 67 -2.51 5.88 -23.62
C TYR A 67 -3.11 4.58 -23.12
N ARG A 68 -4.05 3.98 -23.86
CA ARG A 68 -4.57 2.65 -23.52
C ARG A 68 -3.49 1.58 -23.55
N LYS A 69 -2.58 1.62 -24.53
CA LYS A 69 -1.45 0.67 -24.59
C LYS A 69 -0.49 0.84 -23.42
N LEU A 70 -0.16 2.08 -23.07
CA LEU A 70 0.69 2.39 -21.90
C LEU A 70 0.02 1.90 -20.62
N LEU A 71 -1.27 2.20 -20.43
CA LEU A 71 -2.03 1.75 -19.26
C LEU A 71 -2.06 0.22 -19.15
N VAL A 72 -2.27 -0.50 -20.26
CA VAL A 72 -2.24 -1.98 -20.26
C VAL A 72 -0.86 -2.52 -19.89
N ALA A 73 0.22 -1.85 -20.29
CA ALA A 73 1.58 -2.23 -19.92
C ALA A 73 1.88 -1.99 -18.44
N ASP A 74 1.35 -0.90 -17.87
CA ASP A 74 1.59 -0.51 -16.47
C ASP A 74 0.65 -1.21 -15.47
N MET A 75 -0.53 -1.64 -15.92
CA MET A 75 -1.57 -2.30 -15.10
C MET A 75 -1.06 -3.49 -14.28
N PRO A 76 -0.26 -4.43 -14.83
CA PRO A 76 0.32 -5.52 -14.05
C PRO A 76 1.12 -5.04 -12.85
N GLN A 77 1.92 -3.99 -13.01
CA GLN A 77 2.77 -3.46 -11.95
C GLN A 77 1.96 -2.73 -10.88
N VAL A 78 0.88 -2.04 -11.29
CA VAL A 78 -0.10 -1.45 -10.36
C VAL A 78 -0.81 -2.54 -9.55
N ILE A 79 -1.27 -3.61 -10.20
CA ILE A 79 -1.92 -4.75 -9.54
C ILE A 79 -0.96 -5.42 -8.57
N GLU A 80 0.27 -5.69 -8.98
CA GLU A 80 1.29 -6.30 -8.12
C GLU A 80 1.57 -5.45 -6.88
N THR A 81 1.73 -4.14 -7.06
CA THR A 81 1.98 -3.21 -5.95
C THR A 81 0.77 -3.15 -5.00
N ALA A 82 -0.45 -3.11 -5.54
CA ALA A 82 -1.67 -3.13 -4.74
C ALA A 82 -1.82 -4.44 -3.95
N LEU A 83 -1.46 -5.58 -4.54
CA LEU A 83 -1.49 -6.88 -3.87
C LEU A 83 -0.47 -6.93 -2.72
N LYS A 84 0.78 -6.48 -2.96
CA LYS A 84 1.81 -6.39 -1.91
C LYS A 84 1.37 -5.49 -0.75
N LEU A 85 0.77 -4.34 -1.07
CA LEU A 85 0.25 -3.43 -0.06
C LEU A 85 -0.83 -4.11 0.78
N ASN A 86 -1.80 -4.79 0.15
CA ASN A 86 -2.86 -5.51 0.86
C ASN A 86 -2.35 -6.66 1.73
N MET A 87 -1.31 -7.38 1.27
CA MET A 87 -0.68 -8.41 2.09
C MET A 87 0.01 -7.80 3.32
N ALA A 88 0.79 -6.74 3.13
CA ALA A 88 1.48 -6.06 4.21
C ALA A 88 0.50 -5.45 5.23
N THR A 89 -0.62 -4.86 4.79
CA THR A 89 -1.63 -4.32 5.70
C THR A 89 -2.35 -5.42 6.48
N ALA A 90 -2.67 -6.54 5.84
CA ALA A 90 -3.28 -7.69 6.51
C ALA A 90 -2.34 -8.32 7.56
N GLU A 91 -1.06 -8.45 7.23
CA GLU A 91 -0.04 -8.97 8.14
C GLU A 91 0.21 -8.03 9.32
N LEU A 92 0.24 -6.71 9.07
CA LEU A 92 0.32 -5.70 10.12
C LEU A 92 -0.86 -5.81 11.09
N ALA A 93 -2.09 -5.88 10.59
CA ALA A 93 -3.29 -6.01 11.42
C ALA A 93 -3.25 -7.26 12.31
N ARG A 94 -2.82 -8.41 11.77
CA ARG A 94 -2.64 -9.64 12.56
C ARG A 94 -1.55 -9.49 13.62
N THR A 95 -0.46 -8.82 13.29
CA THR A 95 0.66 -8.59 14.23
C THR A 95 0.26 -7.64 15.35
N GLU A 96 -0.52 -6.60 15.06
CA GLU A 96 -1.07 -5.69 16.06
C GLU A 96 -2.06 -6.39 17.00
N GLU A 97 -2.92 -7.25 16.44
CA GLU A 97 -3.81 -8.10 17.24
C GLU A 97 -3.00 -9.00 18.19
N LEU A 98 -1.97 -9.68 17.68
CA LEU A 98 -1.11 -10.53 18.50
C LEU A 98 -0.39 -9.72 19.59
N LYS A 99 0.09 -8.51 19.29
CA LYS A 99 0.69 -7.62 20.30
C LYS A 99 -0.30 -7.26 21.40
N ARG A 100 -1.57 -7.01 21.05
CA ARG A 100 -2.62 -6.72 22.02
C ARG A 100 -2.88 -7.94 22.92
N GLN A 101 -3.02 -9.13 22.33
CA GLN A 101 -3.22 -10.38 23.08
C GLN A 101 -2.07 -10.64 24.06
N ILE A 102 -0.82 -10.54 23.61
CA ILE A 102 0.36 -10.70 24.49
C ILE A 102 0.34 -9.71 25.65
N LYS A 103 -0.11 -8.47 25.40
CA LYS A 103 -0.22 -7.45 26.45
C LYS A 103 -1.31 -7.83 27.45
N GLU A 104 -2.49 -8.24 26.99
CA GLU A 104 -3.60 -8.71 27.84
C GLU A 104 -3.19 -9.92 28.67
N ASP A 105 -2.49 -10.89 28.07
CA ASP A 105 -1.98 -12.08 28.76
C ASP A 105 -0.97 -11.73 29.85
N ARG A 106 -0.09 -10.75 29.58
CA ARG A 106 0.87 -10.23 30.58
C ARG A 106 0.16 -9.54 31.73
N GLU A 107 -0.80 -8.66 31.46
CA GLU A 107 -1.59 -7.98 32.50
C GLU A 107 -2.36 -9.01 33.34
N TYR A 108 -2.93 -10.04 32.71
CA TYR A 108 -3.59 -11.13 33.41
C TYR A 108 -2.61 -11.91 34.30
N PHE A 109 -1.42 -12.23 33.77
CA PHE A 109 -0.38 -12.93 34.53
C PHE A 109 0.09 -12.10 35.73
N GLU A 110 0.37 -10.81 35.56
CA GLU A 110 0.79 -9.92 36.66
C GLU A 110 -0.26 -9.87 37.77
N LYS A 111 -1.56 -9.91 37.41
CA LYS A 111 -2.66 -9.87 38.37
C LYS A 111 -2.93 -11.21 39.06
N ASN A 112 -2.83 -12.32 38.34
CA ASN A 112 -3.27 -13.64 38.80
C ASN A 112 -2.14 -14.63 39.07
N ASN A 113 -0.90 -14.26 38.75
CA ASN A 113 0.32 -15.08 38.80
C ASN A 113 0.21 -16.42 38.05
N VAL A 114 -0.68 -16.48 37.06
CA VAL A 114 -0.98 -17.66 36.23
C VAL A 114 -1.37 -17.17 34.84
N TYR A 115 -0.88 -17.83 33.79
CA TYR A 115 -1.25 -17.50 32.42
C TYR A 115 -2.72 -17.87 32.12
N PRO A 116 -3.44 -17.09 31.29
CA PRO A 116 -4.84 -17.37 30.95
C PRO A 116 -5.07 -18.79 30.40
N GLU A 117 -4.16 -19.27 29.55
CA GLU A 117 -4.20 -20.59 28.94
C GLU A 117 -4.15 -21.71 29.99
N THR A 118 -3.30 -21.55 31.01
CA THR A 118 -3.22 -22.49 32.14
C THR A 118 -4.53 -22.53 32.93
N VAL A 119 -5.18 -21.37 33.13
CA VAL A 119 -6.48 -21.29 33.80
C VAL A 119 -7.56 -21.97 32.96
N GLN A 120 -7.58 -21.74 31.64
CA GLN A 120 -8.53 -22.41 30.74
C GLN A 120 -8.33 -23.91 30.72
N ALA A 121 -7.08 -24.40 30.67
CA ALA A 121 -6.78 -25.82 30.72
C ALA A 121 -7.23 -26.45 32.04
N ILE A 122 -6.97 -25.80 33.18
CA ILE A 122 -7.45 -26.26 34.50
C ILE A 122 -8.98 -26.27 34.55
N ASN A 123 -9.63 -25.23 34.03
CA ASN A 123 -11.09 -25.15 33.99
C ASN A 123 -11.71 -26.24 33.11
N ARG A 124 -11.08 -26.56 31.96
CA ARG A 124 -11.50 -27.65 31.06
C ARG A 124 -11.35 -29.01 31.73
N LEU A 125 -10.20 -29.28 32.35
CA LEU A 125 -9.96 -30.50 33.12
C LEU A 125 -10.96 -30.63 34.28
N TYR A 126 -11.32 -29.52 34.91
CA TYR A 126 -12.33 -29.51 35.96
C TYR A 126 -13.74 -29.74 35.41
N SER A 127 -14.11 -29.17 34.26
CA SER A 127 -15.44 -29.39 33.68
C SER A 127 -15.62 -30.81 33.15
N GLU A 128 -14.61 -31.36 32.49
CA GLU A 128 -14.68 -32.66 31.82
C GLU A 128 -14.44 -33.83 32.79
N HIS A 129 -13.52 -33.64 33.73
CA HIS A 129 -13.04 -34.73 34.60
C HIS A 129 -13.13 -34.42 36.10
N ARG A 130 -13.66 -33.24 36.48
CA ARG A 130 -13.70 -32.75 37.88
C ARG A 130 -12.32 -32.66 38.54
N ILE A 131 -11.26 -32.62 37.74
CA ILE A 131 -9.88 -32.48 38.21
C ILE A 131 -9.60 -31.00 38.47
N SER A 132 -9.49 -30.65 39.75
CA SER A 132 -9.13 -29.30 40.21
C SER A 132 -7.63 -29.16 40.50
N ARG A 133 -7.15 -27.92 40.70
CA ARG A 133 -5.78 -27.63 41.14
C ARG A 133 -5.35 -28.38 42.41
N HIS A 134 -6.30 -28.69 43.30
CA HIS A 134 -5.99 -29.41 44.54
C HIS A 134 -5.61 -30.88 44.30
N HIS A 135 -6.19 -31.52 43.28
CA HIS A 135 -5.84 -32.88 42.89
C HIS A 135 -4.41 -32.96 42.35
N TRP A 136 -3.96 -31.93 41.63
CA TRP A 136 -2.57 -31.81 41.19
C TRP A 136 -1.61 -31.53 42.35
N ALA A 137 -2.01 -30.68 43.31
CA ALA A 137 -1.19 -30.38 44.49
C ALA A 137 -1.07 -31.54 45.48
N THR A 138 -1.93 -32.55 45.37
CA THR A 138 -1.93 -33.75 46.23
C THR A 138 -1.38 -34.98 45.51
N ALA A 139 -1.05 -34.86 44.21
CA ALA A 139 -0.43 -35.92 43.46
C ALA A 139 1.00 -36.15 43.96
N THR A 140 1.38 -37.41 44.13
CA THR A 140 2.76 -37.78 44.47
C THR A 140 3.67 -37.64 43.25
N ASP A 141 4.98 -37.52 43.47
CA ASP A 141 5.96 -37.41 42.37
C ASP A 141 5.86 -38.58 41.39
N ASP A 142 5.62 -39.81 41.88
CA ASP A 142 5.39 -41.00 41.05
C ASP A 142 4.14 -40.87 40.16
N GLN A 143 3.06 -40.28 40.69
CA GLN A 143 1.83 -40.04 39.94
C GLN A 143 2.03 -38.96 38.88
N LEU A 144 2.77 -37.89 39.20
CA LEU A 144 3.12 -36.85 38.24
C LEU A 144 4.01 -37.40 37.12
N GLN A 145 4.93 -38.30 37.45
CA GLN A 145 5.82 -38.95 36.47
C GLN A 145 5.05 -39.89 35.54
N ALA A 146 4.12 -40.71 36.08
CA ALA A 146 3.26 -41.56 35.27
C ALA A 146 2.35 -40.74 34.32
N ILE A 147 1.80 -39.61 34.79
CA ILE A 147 1.01 -38.71 33.95
C ILE A 147 1.88 -38.09 32.84
N ALA A 148 3.09 -37.67 33.15
CA ALA A 148 4.02 -37.12 32.17
C ALA A 148 4.39 -38.15 31.07
N GLU A 149 4.56 -39.42 31.43
CA GLU A 149 4.81 -40.50 30.47
C GLU A 149 3.62 -40.75 29.55
N ILE A 150 2.38 -40.75 30.08
CA ILE A 150 1.16 -40.89 29.26
C ILE A 150 1.02 -39.72 28.27
N LEU A 151 1.28 -38.49 28.71
CA LEU A 151 1.21 -37.31 27.86
C LEU A 151 2.27 -37.31 26.76
N ARG A 152 3.50 -37.78 27.07
CA ARG A 152 4.56 -37.95 26.06
C ARG A 152 4.20 -39.03 25.05
N ALA A 153 3.74 -40.19 25.50
CA ALA A 153 3.32 -41.28 24.63
C ALA A 153 2.21 -40.85 23.67
N ARG A 154 1.21 -40.09 24.13
CA ARG A 154 0.14 -39.56 23.28
C ARG A 154 0.62 -38.52 22.26
N ARG A 155 1.58 -37.68 22.63
CA ARG A 155 2.21 -36.71 21.73
C ARG A 155 2.96 -37.40 20.59
N ASP A 156 3.64 -38.51 20.88
CA ASP A 156 4.42 -39.27 19.91
C ASP A 156 3.53 -40.12 18.97
N THR A 157 2.32 -40.49 19.41
CA THR A 157 1.35 -41.23 18.58
C THR A 157 0.46 -40.34 17.70
N GLY A 158 0.57 -39.01 17.79
CA GLY A 158 -0.17 -38.07 16.93
C GLY A 158 -1.67 -37.98 17.19
N GLU A 159 -2.18 -38.62 18.25
CA GLU A 159 -3.54 -38.42 18.73
C GLU A 159 -3.59 -37.13 19.54
N ALA A 160 -3.95 -36.03 18.88
CA ALA A 160 -4.19 -34.75 19.54
C ALA A 160 -5.29 -34.90 20.62
N ALA A 161 -5.00 -34.41 21.82
CA ALA A 161 -5.93 -34.32 22.95
C ALA A 161 -6.98 -33.20 22.75
#